data_AF-A0A7C9D3I5-F1
#
_entry.id   AF-A0A7C9D3I5-F1
#
_cell.length_a   1.000
_cell.length_b   1.000
_cell.length_c   1.000
_cell.angle_alpha   90.00
_cell.angle_beta   90.00
_cell.angle_gamma   90.00
#
_symmetry.space_group_name_H-M   'P 1'
#
loop_
_entity.id
_entity.type
_entity.pdbx_description
1 polymer ?
#
loop_
_entity_poly.entity_id
_entity_poly.type
_entity_poly.pdbx_seq_one_letter_code
_entity_poly.pdbx_strand_id
1 'polypeptide(L)'
;MGSFSWNWVSLFLCFQLLLPKPYLAESSFTPYELEEIPKYFLNQTQKSELFEWMVGIRRQLHENPELGFEEFETSRVVREELDKLGIPYKYPLAVTGVLGFIGSGKSPFVALRADMDALP
;
A
#
# COMPACT_ATOMS: atom_id res chain seq x y z
N MET A 1 38.12 -4.87 54.05
CA MET A 1 36.89 -4.30 53.47
C MET A 1 37.09 -4.13 51.97
N GLY A 2 36.39 -4.91 51.15
CA GLY A 2 36.56 -4.89 49.68
C GLY A 2 35.88 -3.68 49.05
N SER A 3 36.60 -2.97 48.18
CA SER A 3 36.09 -1.84 47.40
C SER A 3 35.19 -2.35 46.26
N PHE A 4 33.89 -2.14 46.40
CA PHE A 4 32.89 -2.48 45.39
C PHE A 4 32.99 -1.49 44.22
N SER A 5 33.42 -1.99 43.06
CA SER A 5 33.71 -1.18 41.87
C SER A 5 32.43 -0.75 41.14
N TRP A 6 32.06 0.52 41.26
CA TRP A 6 30.92 1.17 40.57
C TRP A 6 31.05 1.23 39.03
N ASN A 7 32.24 1.00 38.48
CA ASN A 7 32.47 1.05 37.02
C ASN A 7 31.68 0.00 36.24
N TRP A 8 31.43 -1.18 36.82
CA TRP A 8 30.68 -2.25 36.14
C TRP A 8 29.19 -1.94 36.06
N VAL A 9 28.64 -1.24 37.05
CA VAL A 9 27.23 -0.82 37.07
C VAL A 9 26.96 0.23 35.99
N SER A 10 27.86 1.19 35.82
CA SER A 10 27.76 2.19 34.75
C SER A 10 27.97 1.61 33.35
N LEU A 11 28.87 0.62 33.20
CA LEU A 11 29.03 -0.08 31.91
C LEU A 11 27.80 -0.92 31.56
N PHE A 12 27.20 -1.62 32.53
CA PHE A 12 25.96 -2.38 32.32
C PHE A 12 24.78 -1.47 31.93
N LEU A 13 24.63 -0.31 32.58
CA LEU A 13 23.60 0.67 32.26
C LEU A 13 23.78 1.28 30.86
N CYS A 14 25.03 1.58 30.46
CA CYS A 14 25.32 2.04 29.10
C CYS A 14 25.06 0.94 28.06
N PHE A 15 25.38 -0.31 28.37
CA PHE A 15 25.15 -1.43 27.45
C PHE A 15 23.66 -1.70 27.23
N GLN A 16 22.81 -1.51 28.24
CA GLN A 16 21.35 -1.63 28.10
C GLN A 16 20.70 -0.49 27.30
N LEU A 17 21.37 0.66 27.15
CA LEU A 17 20.92 1.77 26.29
C LEU A 17 21.32 1.60 24.80
N LEU A 18 22.29 0.71 24.52
CA LEU A 18 22.82 0.44 23.18
C LEU A 18 22.19 -0.79 22.51
N LEU A 19 21.39 -1.57 23.23
CA LEU A 19 20.62 -2.65 22.63
C LEU A 19 19.42 -2.06 21.87
N PRO A 20 19.22 -2.41 20.58
CA PRO A 20 18.05 -1.97 19.84
C PRO A 20 16.81 -2.47 20.60
N LYS A 21 15.98 -1.53 21.07
CA LYS A 21 14.66 -1.88 21.61
C LYS A 21 13.91 -2.60 20.48
N PRO A 22 13.39 -3.82 20.71
CA PRO A 22 12.54 -4.44 19.71
C PRO A 22 11.35 -3.50 19.51
N TYR A 23 11.28 -2.87 18.34
CA TYR A 23 10.06 -2.24 17.89
C TYR A 23 9.08 -3.37 17.60
N LEU A 24 8.40 -3.85 18.65
CA LEU A 24 7.13 -4.52 18.46
C LEU A 24 6.18 -3.44 17.93
N ALA A 25 5.93 -3.47 16.63
CA ALA A 25 4.76 -2.82 16.08
C ALA A 25 3.55 -3.57 16.67
N GLU A 26 3.09 -3.16 17.85
CA GLU A 26 1.77 -3.53 18.33
C GLU A 26 0.78 -2.94 17.34
N SER A 27 0.25 -3.77 16.44
CA SER A 27 -1.03 -3.46 15.81
C SER A 27 -2.08 -3.59 16.91
N SER A 28 -2.19 -2.57 17.76
CA SER A 28 -3.15 -2.51 18.85
C SER A 28 -4.54 -2.14 18.31
N PHE A 29 -5.05 -2.94 17.38
CA PHE A 29 -6.45 -2.83 16.97
C PHE A 29 -7.28 -3.73 17.87
N THR A 30 -8.28 -3.16 18.52
CA THR A 30 -9.27 -3.92 19.28
C THR A 30 -10.13 -4.78 18.33
N PRO A 31 -10.68 -5.91 18.79
CA PRO A 31 -11.58 -6.72 17.97
C PRO A 31 -12.80 -5.94 17.41
N TYR A 32 -13.25 -4.91 18.13
CA TYR A 32 -14.30 -4.00 17.68
C TYR A 32 -13.85 -3.11 16.52
N GLU A 33 -12.64 -2.53 16.61
CA GLU A 33 -12.07 -1.73 15.50
C GLU A 33 -11.86 -2.58 14.24
N LEU A 34 -11.46 -3.84 14.40
CA LEU A 34 -11.32 -4.77 13.26
C LEU A 34 -12.65 -5.08 12.57
N GLU A 35 -13.76 -5.11 13.31
CA GLU A 35 -15.09 -5.31 12.73
C GLU A 35 -15.63 -4.06 12.01
N GLU A 36 -15.24 -2.88 12.47
CA GLU A 36 -15.65 -1.60 11.90
C GLU A 36 -14.85 -1.24 10.63
N ILE A 37 -13.61 -1.70 10.49
CA ILE A 37 -12.76 -1.43 9.32
C ILE A 37 -13.44 -1.83 7.99
N PRO A 38 -13.96 -3.07 7.81
CA PRO A 38 -14.68 -3.44 6.59
C PRO A 38 -15.92 -2.59 6.34
N LYS A 39 -16.71 -2.30 7.38
CA LYS A 39 -17.93 -1.48 7.27
C LYS A 39 -17.59 -0.05 6.83
N TYR A 40 -16.53 0.51 7.41
CA TYR A 40 -16.00 1.81 7.02
C TYR A 40 -15.67 1.83 5.52
N PHE A 41 -14.84 0.91 5.04
CA PHE A 41 -14.49 0.86 3.61
C PHE A 41 -15.71 0.66 2.71
N LEU A 42 -16.63 -0.23 3.07
CA LEU A 42 -17.88 -0.45 2.33
C LEU A 42 -18.77 0.80 2.27
N ASN A 43 -18.82 1.58 3.36
CA ASN A 43 -19.59 2.82 3.38
C ASN A 43 -18.91 3.91 2.55
N GLN A 44 -17.57 3.94 2.55
CA GLN A 44 -16.81 4.86 1.71
C GLN A 44 -16.99 4.55 0.22
N THR A 45 -17.01 3.27 -0.19
CA THR A 45 -17.22 2.86 -1.59
C THR A 45 -18.62 3.15 -2.11
N GLN A 46 -19.62 3.24 -1.22
CA GLN A 46 -21.00 3.60 -1.55
C GLN A 46 -21.21 5.12 -1.68
N LYS A 47 -20.21 5.95 -1.38
CA LYS A 47 -20.32 7.40 -1.61
C LYS A 47 -20.50 7.68 -3.10
N SER A 48 -21.52 8.45 -3.44
CA SER A 48 -21.90 8.75 -4.83
C SER A 48 -20.72 9.26 -5.66
N GLU A 49 -19.89 10.15 -5.12
CA GLU A 49 -18.71 10.66 -5.84
C GLU A 49 -17.73 9.55 -6.26
N LEU A 50 -17.34 8.68 -5.33
CA LEU A 50 -16.42 7.58 -5.60
C LEU A 50 -17.05 6.55 -6.54
N PHE A 51 -18.33 6.26 -6.36
CA PHE A 51 -19.08 5.36 -7.23
C PHE A 51 -19.15 5.88 -8.67
N GLU A 52 -19.52 7.15 -8.86
CA GLU A 52 -19.59 7.77 -10.19
C GLU A 52 -18.22 7.84 -10.86
N TRP A 53 -17.15 8.12 -10.10
CA TRP A 53 -15.78 8.07 -10.63
C TRP A 53 -15.39 6.66 -11.11
N MET A 54 -15.67 5.61 -10.32
CA MET A 54 -15.41 4.23 -10.72
C MET A 54 -16.20 3.82 -11.97
N VAL A 55 -17.49 4.20 -12.03
CA VAL A 55 -18.34 3.95 -13.21
C VAL A 55 -17.81 4.71 -14.42
N GLY A 56 -17.36 5.94 -14.26
CA GLY A 56 -16.74 6.76 -15.30
C GLY A 56 -15.50 6.10 -15.90
N ILE A 57 -14.54 5.70 -15.06
CA ILE A 57 -13.35 4.98 -15.52
C ILE A 57 -13.74 3.69 -16.24
N ARG A 58 -14.65 2.89 -15.65
CA ARG A 58 -15.11 1.65 -16.28
C ARG A 58 -15.69 1.92 -17.66
N ARG A 59 -16.55 2.94 -17.83
CA ARG A 59 -17.13 3.29 -19.14
C ARG A 59 -16.06 3.69 -20.15
N GLN A 60 -15.12 4.53 -19.74
CA GLN A 60 -14.01 4.96 -20.59
C GLN A 60 -13.18 3.77 -21.10
N LEU A 61 -12.83 2.84 -20.20
CA LEU A 61 -12.09 1.63 -20.58
C LEU A 61 -12.93 0.69 -21.47
N HIS A 62 -14.24 0.59 -21.19
CA HIS A 62 -15.14 -0.29 -21.94
C HIS A 62 -15.49 0.24 -23.34
N GLU A 63 -15.37 1.55 -23.58
CA GLU A 63 -15.56 2.19 -24.89
C GLU A 63 -14.38 1.95 -25.84
N ASN A 64 -13.19 1.67 -25.30
CA ASN A 64 -11.98 1.38 -26.07
C ASN A 64 -11.29 0.09 -25.59
N PRO A 65 -11.88 -1.09 -25.83
CA PRO A 65 -11.27 -2.36 -25.46
C PRO A 65 -10.00 -2.62 -26.28
N GLU A 66 -8.90 -2.95 -25.61
CA GLU A 66 -7.60 -3.24 -26.23
C GLU A 66 -7.18 -4.68 -25.97
N LEU A 67 -6.46 -5.30 -26.92
CA LEU A 67 -6.00 -6.69 -26.80
C LEU A 67 -4.75 -6.81 -25.91
N GLY A 68 -4.47 -8.05 -25.51
CA GLY A 68 -3.26 -8.41 -24.77
C GLY A 68 -1.98 -7.84 -25.38
N PHE A 69 -1.19 -7.13 -24.57
CA PHE A 69 0.06 -6.42 -24.93
C PHE A 69 -0.09 -5.18 -25.82
N GLU A 70 -1.32 -4.80 -26.15
CA GLU A 70 -1.65 -3.62 -26.97
C GLU A 70 -2.47 -2.59 -26.18
N GLU A 71 -2.54 -2.72 -24.85
CA GLU A 71 -3.33 -1.89 -23.93
C GLU A 71 -2.71 -0.51 -23.66
N PHE A 72 -2.31 0.21 -24.70
CA PHE A 72 -1.58 1.47 -24.59
C PHE A 72 -2.44 2.58 -23.97
N GLU A 73 -3.69 2.71 -24.41
CA GLU A 73 -4.63 3.71 -23.88
C GLU A 73 -5.12 3.33 -22.50
N THR A 74 -5.45 2.06 -22.26
CA THR A 74 -5.85 1.54 -20.95
C THR A 74 -4.74 1.76 -19.93
N SER A 75 -3.49 1.43 -20.29
CA SER A 75 -2.31 1.69 -19.44
C SER A 75 -2.11 3.19 -19.18
N ARG A 76 -2.34 4.05 -20.19
CA ARG A 76 -2.28 5.51 -20.02
C ARG A 76 -3.34 5.99 -19.01
N VAL A 77 -4.58 5.54 -19.13
CA VAL A 77 -5.67 5.89 -18.19
C VAL A 77 -5.32 5.47 -16.77
N VAL A 78 -4.84 4.24 -16.56
CA VAL A 78 -4.42 3.76 -15.23
C VAL A 78 -3.33 4.67 -14.64
N ARG A 79 -2.32 5.04 -15.43
CA ARG A 79 -1.25 5.94 -14.98
C ARG A 79 -1.76 7.33 -14.63
N GLU A 80 -2.65 7.91 -15.43
CA GLU A 80 -3.26 9.21 -15.15
C GLU A 80 -4.07 9.21 -13.86
N GLU A 81 -4.83 8.15 -13.58
CA GLU A 81 -5.56 8.03 -12.33
C GLU A 81 -4.60 7.85 -11.13
N LEU A 82 -3.52 7.08 -11.28
CA LEU A 82 -2.49 6.99 -10.24
C LEU A 82 -1.80 8.34 -9.99
N ASP A 83 -1.51 9.11 -11.04
CA ASP A 83 -0.94 10.46 -10.93
C ASP A 83 -1.90 11.41 -10.19
N LYS A 84 -3.20 11.40 -10.53
CA LYS A 84 -4.23 12.19 -9.83
C LYS A 84 -4.34 11.82 -8.35
N LEU A 85 -4.18 10.54 -8.02
CA LEU A 85 -4.19 10.04 -6.64
C LEU A 85 -2.85 10.26 -5.90
N GLY A 86 -1.81 10.73 -6.60
CA GLY A 86 -0.47 10.91 -6.03
C GLY A 86 0.22 9.60 -5.68
N ILE A 87 -0.13 8.50 -6.36
CA ILE A 87 0.42 7.17 -6.11
C ILE A 87 1.64 6.96 -7.02
N PRO A 88 2.86 6.79 -6.49
CA PRO A 88 4.03 6.48 -7.30
C PRO A 88 3.90 5.09 -7.93
N TYR A 89 4.34 4.96 -9.18
CA TYR A 89 4.29 3.69 -9.91
C TYR A 89 5.53 3.46 -10.78
N LYS A 90 5.72 2.20 -11.19
CA LYS A 90 6.73 1.78 -12.17
C LYS A 90 6.04 1.39 -13.48
N TYR A 91 6.57 1.92 -14.58
CA TYR A 91 6.15 1.66 -15.97
C TYR A 91 7.36 1.88 -16.90
N PRO A 92 7.52 1.15 -18.03
CA PRO A 92 6.70 0.01 -18.45
C PRO A 92 7.10 -1.32 -17.79
N LEU A 93 6.14 -2.22 -17.64
CA LEU A 93 6.34 -3.62 -17.25
C LEU A 93 5.64 -4.52 -18.28
N ALA A 94 6.31 -5.54 -18.82
CA ALA A 94 5.72 -6.41 -19.84
C ALA A 94 4.97 -5.64 -20.94
N VAL A 95 5.62 -4.61 -21.50
CA VAL A 95 5.07 -3.64 -22.48
C VAL A 95 4.14 -2.59 -21.85
N THR A 96 2.95 -2.97 -21.37
CA THR A 96 1.89 -2.03 -20.96
C THR A 96 1.59 -2.03 -19.46
N GLY A 97 2.07 -3.01 -18.71
CA GLY A 97 1.82 -3.19 -17.29
C GLY A 97 2.34 -2.05 -16.40
N VAL A 98 1.62 -1.83 -15.29
CA VAL A 98 1.86 -0.77 -14.30
C VAL A 98 1.90 -1.39 -12.90
N LEU A 99 2.87 -0.97 -12.07
CA LEU A 99 2.97 -1.39 -10.66
C LEU A 99 2.95 -0.17 -9.75
N GLY A 100 1.86 0.04 -9.02
CA GLY A 100 1.70 1.13 -8.03
C GLY A 100 2.18 0.74 -6.63
N PHE A 101 2.62 1.74 -5.85
CA PHE A 101 3.13 1.54 -4.48
C PHE A 101 2.37 2.44 -3.50
N ILE A 102 1.77 1.82 -2.47
CA ILE A 102 1.06 2.52 -1.39
C ILE A 102 1.62 2.02 -0.05
N GLY A 103 1.94 2.94 0.86
CA GLY A 103 2.40 2.63 2.20
C GLY A 103 3.85 3.06 2.49
N SER A 104 4.48 2.41 3.47
CA SER A 104 5.78 2.84 4.02
C SER A 104 7.01 2.45 3.17
N GLY A 105 6.84 1.62 2.15
CA GLY A 105 7.94 1.04 1.37
C GLY A 105 8.75 -0.02 2.13
N LYS A 106 8.26 -0.51 3.27
CA LYS A 106 8.91 -1.53 4.10
C LYS A 106 8.02 -2.78 4.23
N SER A 107 8.65 -3.92 4.49
CA SER A 107 7.98 -5.19 4.78
C SER A 107 7.01 -5.08 5.97
N PRO A 108 5.90 -5.84 6.00
CA PRO A 108 5.43 -6.81 4.99
C PRO A 108 4.76 -6.14 3.78
N PHE A 109 4.86 -6.79 2.61
CA PHE A 109 4.20 -6.34 1.39
C PHE A 109 2.97 -7.20 1.08
N VAL A 110 1.88 -6.54 0.69
CA VAL A 110 0.66 -7.18 0.16
C VAL A 110 0.44 -6.67 -1.26
N ALA A 111 0.14 -7.58 -2.20
CA ALA A 111 -0.09 -7.24 -3.59
C ALA A 111 -1.56 -7.46 -3.98
N LEU A 112 -2.11 -6.49 -4.70
CA LEU A 112 -3.39 -6.60 -5.41
C LEU A 112 -3.11 -6.57 -6.91
N ARG A 113 -3.82 -7.40 -7.68
CA ARG A 113 -3.59 -7.58 -9.12
C ARG A 113 -4.91 -7.50 -9.87
N ALA A 114 -4.90 -6.75 -10.97
CA ALA A 114 -5.99 -6.66 -11.94
C ALA A 114 -5.42 -6.76 -13.36
N ASP A 115 -6.20 -7.33 -14.27
CA ASP A 115 -5.87 -7.42 -15.71
C ASP A 115 -6.47 -6.26 -16.49
N MET A 116 -5.87 -5.97 -17.64
CA MET A 116 -6.23 -4.82 -18.49
C MET A 116 -6.74 -5.22 -19.87
N ASP A 117 -6.46 -6.46 -20.33
CA ASP A 117 -6.77 -6.89 -21.68
C ASP A 117 -8.25 -7.23 -21.88
N ALA A 118 -8.73 -6.95 -23.09
CA ALA A 118 -10.04 -7.33 -23.59
C ALA A 118 -9.94 -8.54 -24.53
N LEU A 119 -11.11 -8.98 -25.00
CA LEU A 119 -11.25 -10.08 -25.96
C LEU A 119 -11.71 -9.56 -27.34
N PRO A 120 -11.35 -10.25 -28.43
CA PRO A 120 -11.80 -9.93 -29.79
C PRO A 120 -13.27 -10.30 -30.05
#